data_AF-A0A841PA91-F1
#
_entry.id   AF-A0A841PA91-F1
#
_cell.length_a   1.000
_cell.length_b   1.000
_cell.length_c   1.000
_cell.angle_alpha   90.00
_cell.angle_beta   90.00
_cell.angle_gamma   90.00
#
_symmetry.space_group_name_H-M   'P 1'
#
loop_
_entity.id
_entity.type
_entity.pdbx_description
1 polymer ?
#
loop_
_entity_poly.entity_id
_entity_poly.type
_entity_poly.pdbx_seq_one_letter_code
_entity_poly.pdbx_strand_id
1 'polypeptide(L)'
;MTRGLPRTLVRAAAREAGLAPPKAGLKAVTTGQGGAFRTVFSFSAMPVPVTDALAYTSQKIFDFTDGKVRIKGGTARLQFAVLSPRAATVNDNAALTWSLGSAPASSATLASTMVNVLASTARTLDGAGAAPSTASTADIAAAATLDGTVTPVDLYLNLAFATGTDIDADGTIAVTGTITVLWENWGDNV
;
A
#
# COMPACT_ATOMS: atom_id res chain seq x y z
N MET A 1 -3.81 -11.67 -37.78
CA MET A 1 -4.65 -11.96 -36.59
C MET A 1 -3.75 -12.46 -35.48
N THR A 2 -3.27 -11.57 -34.61
CA THR A 2 -2.36 -11.91 -33.51
C THR A 2 -3.15 -12.65 -32.43
N ARG A 3 -2.97 -13.98 -32.36
CA ARG A 3 -3.51 -14.83 -31.29
C ARG A 3 -3.06 -14.26 -29.94
N GLY A 4 -4.02 -13.86 -29.12
CA GLY A 4 -3.76 -13.40 -27.76
C GLY A 4 -2.92 -14.41 -26.99
N LEU A 5 -1.83 -13.93 -26.39
CA LEU A 5 -0.93 -14.73 -25.56
C LEU A 5 -1.74 -15.55 -24.54
N PRO A 6 -1.50 -16.87 -24.43
CA PRO A 6 -2.32 -17.74 -23.60
C PRO A 6 -2.24 -17.33 -22.13
N ARG A 7 -3.42 -17.25 -21.49
CA ARG A 7 -3.66 -16.83 -20.09
C ARG A 7 -2.78 -17.56 -19.06
N THR A 8 -2.21 -18.70 -19.43
CA THR A 8 -1.29 -19.52 -18.64
C THR A 8 0.08 -18.86 -18.45
N LEU A 9 0.62 -18.17 -19.46
CA LEU A 9 1.91 -17.47 -19.36
C LEU A 9 1.82 -16.22 -18.49
N VAL A 10 0.69 -15.50 -18.55
CA VAL A 10 0.41 -14.35 -17.68
C VAL A 10 0.34 -14.76 -16.21
N ARG A 11 -0.19 -15.96 -15.92
CA ARG A 11 -0.22 -16.53 -14.56
C ARG A 11 1.16 -16.98 -14.09
N ALA A 12 2.02 -17.48 -14.99
CA ALA A 12 3.41 -17.82 -14.66
C ALA A 12 4.23 -16.58 -14.31
N ALA A 13 4.14 -15.52 -15.14
CA ALA A 13 4.81 -14.24 -14.87
C ALA A 13 4.38 -13.60 -13.54
N ALA A 14 3.10 -13.72 -13.17
CA ALA A 14 2.62 -13.25 -11.85
C ALA A 14 3.16 -14.08 -10.67
N ARG A 15 3.49 -15.37 -10.88
CA ARG A 15 4.10 -16.22 -9.84
C ARG A 15 5.60 -15.99 -9.69
N GLU A 16 6.28 -15.58 -10.76
CA GLU A 16 7.71 -15.27 -10.76
C GLU A 16 8.05 -13.89 -10.16
N ALA A 17 7.06 -12.99 -10.08
CA ALA A 17 7.27 -11.61 -9.67
C ALA A 17 6.96 -11.35 -8.18
N GLY A 18 6.04 -12.12 -7.59
CA GLY A 18 5.62 -11.92 -6.21
C GLY A 18 4.10 -12.03 -6.05
N LEU A 19 3.63 -12.06 -4.81
CA LEU A 19 2.23 -12.30 -4.49
C LEU A 19 1.71 -11.30 -3.45
N ALA A 20 0.45 -10.87 -3.62
CA ALA A 20 -0.24 -10.16 -2.56
C ALA A 20 -0.75 -11.16 -1.50
N PRO A 21 -0.66 -10.83 -0.20
CA PRO A 21 -1.26 -11.66 0.83
C PRO A 21 -2.79 -11.71 0.66
N PRO A 22 -3.44 -12.83 1.02
CA PRO A 22 -4.89 -12.94 0.95
C PRO A 22 -5.53 -11.99 1.97
N LYS A 23 -6.06 -10.85 1.49
CA LYS A 23 -6.75 -9.85 2.30
C LYS A 23 -8.07 -9.45 1.66
N ALA A 24 -9.11 -9.33 2.47
CA ALA A 24 -10.41 -8.87 2.02
C ALA A 24 -10.28 -7.45 1.43
N GLY A 25 -10.86 -7.24 0.25
CA GLY A 25 -10.81 -5.94 -0.43
C GLY A 25 -9.47 -5.61 -1.08
N LEU A 26 -8.43 -6.44 -1.00
CA LEU A 26 -7.17 -6.25 -1.73
C LEU A 26 -7.08 -7.20 -2.93
N LYS A 27 -6.71 -6.64 -4.08
CA LYS A 27 -6.32 -7.41 -5.26
C LYS A 27 -5.05 -6.83 -5.87
N ALA A 28 -4.08 -7.68 -6.18
CA ALA A 28 -2.93 -7.31 -6.99
C ALA A 28 -2.96 -8.04 -8.34
N VAL A 29 -2.61 -7.32 -9.40
CA VAL A 29 -2.39 -7.88 -10.72
C VAL A 29 -1.03 -7.43 -11.22
N THR A 30 -0.12 -8.37 -11.39
CA THR A 30 1.21 -8.14 -11.94
C THR A 30 1.23 -8.55 -13.41
N THR A 31 1.69 -7.65 -14.27
CA THR A 31 1.95 -7.92 -15.70
C THR A 31 3.35 -7.48 -16.05
N GLY A 32 4.00 -8.16 -17.00
CA GLY A 32 5.38 -7.89 -17.37
C GLY A 32 6.12 -9.15 -17.77
N GLN A 33 7.36 -8.99 -18.21
CA GLN A 33 8.25 -10.09 -18.58
C GLN A 33 9.71 -9.61 -18.52
N GLY A 34 10.65 -10.54 -18.38
CA GLY A 34 12.09 -10.26 -18.48
C GLY A 34 12.59 -9.39 -17.34
N GLY A 35 12.04 -9.59 -16.13
CA GLY A 35 12.40 -8.82 -14.95
C GLY A 35 11.71 -7.46 -14.84
N ALA A 36 11.04 -6.94 -15.87
CA ALA A 36 10.32 -5.67 -15.78
C ALA A 36 8.81 -5.89 -15.60
N PHE A 37 8.25 -5.27 -14.56
CA PHE A 37 6.88 -5.52 -14.12
C PHE A 37 6.10 -4.24 -13.80
N ARG A 38 4.79 -4.34 -14.02
CA ARG A 38 3.77 -3.42 -13.54
C ARG A 38 2.85 -4.19 -12.60
N THR A 39 2.76 -3.74 -11.35
CA THR A 39 1.79 -4.26 -10.38
C THR A 39 0.71 -3.22 -10.14
N VAL A 40 -0.55 -3.61 -10.37
CA VAL A 40 -1.72 -2.78 -10.05
C VAL A 40 -2.43 -3.38 -8.85
N PHE A 41 -2.48 -2.62 -7.77
CA PHE A 41 -3.29 -2.89 -6.60
C PHE A 41 -4.64 -2.22 -6.76
N SER A 42 -5.71 -2.95 -6.44
CA SER A 42 -7.07 -2.44 -6.35
C SER A 42 -7.58 -2.72 -4.95
N PHE A 43 -8.06 -1.67 -4.29
CA PHE A 43 -8.64 -1.69 -2.96
C PHE A 43 -10.14 -1.45 -3.08
N SER A 44 -10.93 -2.36 -2.53
CA SER A 44 -12.39 -2.31 -2.52
C SER A 44 -12.87 -2.38 -1.08
N ALA A 45 -12.87 -1.22 -0.40
CA ALA A 45 -13.17 -1.09 1.02
C ALA A 45 -12.37 -2.09 1.88
N MET A 46 -11.06 -2.19 1.65
CA MET A 46 -10.18 -3.04 2.46
C MET A 46 -10.22 -2.55 3.91
N PRO A 47 -10.68 -3.36 4.88
CA PRO A 47 -10.76 -2.94 6.27
C PRO A 47 -9.35 -2.94 6.88
N VAL A 48 -9.03 -1.86 7.57
CA VAL A 48 -7.75 -1.65 8.25
C VAL A 48 -8.05 -1.26 9.70
N PRO A 49 -7.78 -2.14 10.67
CA PRO A 49 -7.92 -1.80 12.08
C PRO A 49 -6.87 -0.77 12.47
N VAL A 50 -7.29 0.19 13.30
CA VAL A 50 -6.43 1.22 13.90
C VAL A 50 -6.60 1.16 15.41
N THR A 51 -5.48 1.19 16.12
CA THR A 51 -5.45 1.11 17.58
C THR A 51 -5.14 2.49 18.13
N ASP A 52 -5.93 2.93 19.11
CA ASP A 52 -5.78 4.24 19.74
C ASP A 52 -4.36 4.44 20.32
N ALA A 53 -3.92 3.49 21.15
CA ALA A 53 -2.63 3.54 21.82
C ALA A 53 -1.41 3.66 20.88
N LEU A 54 -1.55 3.28 19.61
CA LEU A 54 -0.46 3.37 18.63
C LEU A 54 -0.60 4.60 17.73
N ALA A 55 -1.82 4.99 17.35
CA ALA A 55 -2.09 6.00 16.34
C ALA A 55 -1.46 5.71 14.95
N TYR A 56 -0.99 4.49 14.70
CA TYR A 56 -0.50 4.03 13.39
C TYR A 56 -0.88 2.58 13.15
N THR A 57 -0.88 2.18 11.88
CA THR A 57 -1.15 0.80 11.45
C THR A 57 -0.43 0.53 10.13
N SER A 58 -0.25 -0.75 9.82
CA SER A 58 0.42 -1.17 8.60
C SER A 58 -0.24 -2.40 8.02
N GLN A 59 -0.31 -2.45 6.69
CA GLN A 59 -0.82 -3.59 5.95
C GLN A 59 0.19 -3.98 4.88
N LYS A 60 0.79 -5.17 5.02
CA LYS A 60 1.50 -5.81 3.90
C LYS A 60 0.53 -5.96 2.71
N ILE A 61 0.90 -5.45 1.54
CA ILE A 61 0.09 -5.50 0.32
C ILE A 61 0.75 -6.30 -0.80
N PHE A 62 2.05 -6.53 -0.73
CA PHE A 62 2.78 -7.33 -1.71
C PHE A 62 4.04 -7.92 -1.09
N ASP A 63 4.42 -9.09 -1.57
CA ASP A 63 5.66 -9.79 -1.27
C ASP A 63 6.36 -9.99 -2.61
N PHE A 64 7.50 -9.32 -2.82
CA PHE A 64 8.29 -9.48 -4.04
C PHE A 64 9.04 -10.81 -3.97
N THR A 65 9.26 -11.46 -5.11
CA THR A 65 10.18 -12.61 -5.13
C THR A 65 11.59 -12.20 -4.75
N ASP A 66 12.37 -13.15 -4.25
CA ASP A 66 13.76 -12.97 -3.86
C ASP A 66 14.58 -12.25 -4.96
N GLY A 67 15.56 -11.47 -4.51
CA GLY A 67 16.44 -10.69 -5.37
C GLY A 67 16.33 -9.18 -5.17
N LYS A 68 17.09 -8.43 -5.96
CA LYS A 68 17.10 -6.96 -5.90
C LYS A 68 15.92 -6.39 -6.66
N VAL A 69 15.11 -5.60 -5.97
CA VAL A 69 13.92 -4.95 -6.55
C VAL A 69 14.22 -3.47 -6.78
N ARG A 70 14.12 -3.02 -8.03
CA ARG A 70 14.24 -1.60 -8.39
C ARG A 70 12.86 -1.03 -8.67
N ILE A 71 12.36 -0.17 -7.78
CA ILE A 71 11.16 0.62 -8.08
C ILE A 71 11.53 1.67 -9.13
N LYS A 72 10.68 1.85 -10.14
CA LYS A 72 10.88 2.81 -11.24
C LYS A 72 9.93 4.01 -11.16
N GLY A 73 8.83 3.84 -10.43
CA GLY A 73 7.84 4.87 -10.17
C GLY A 73 6.43 4.30 -10.21
N GLY A 74 5.45 5.16 -10.42
CA GLY A 74 4.06 4.78 -10.39
C GLY A 74 3.16 5.87 -9.82
N THR A 75 1.90 5.54 -9.58
CA THR A 75 0.88 6.49 -9.16
C THR A 75 -0.07 5.82 -8.17
N ALA A 76 -0.56 6.57 -7.19
CA ALA A 76 -1.52 6.10 -6.22
C ALA A 76 -2.70 7.09 -6.11
N ARG A 77 -3.90 6.52 -5.96
CA ARG A 77 -5.15 7.26 -5.71
C ARG A 77 -6.00 6.47 -4.72
N LEU A 78 -6.05 6.93 -3.48
CA LEU A 78 -6.74 6.26 -2.38
C LEU A 78 -7.79 7.17 -1.74
N GLN A 79 -8.90 6.56 -1.36
CA GLN A 79 -9.95 7.12 -0.53
C GLN A 79 -10.03 6.33 0.77
N PHE A 80 -10.41 7.00 1.85
CA PHE A 80 -10.53 6.38 3.15
C PHE A 80 -11.89 6.72 3.75
N ALA A 81 -12.53 5.74 4.38
CA ALA A 81 -13.76 5.93 5.13
C ALA A 81 -13.59 5.35 6.53
N VAL A 82 -14.19 5.97 7.55
CA VAL A 82 -14.28 5.37 8.89
C VAL A 82 -15.48 4.43 8.91
N LEU A 83 -15.26 3.15 9.24
CA LEU A 83 -16.30 2.13 9.35
C LEU A 83 -16.85 1.98 10.77
N SER A 84 -16.04 2.30 11.78
CA SER A 84 -16.44 2.30 13.18
C SER A 84 -17.29 3.54 13.52
N PRO A 85 -18.03 3.54 14.65
CA PRO A 85 -18.75 4.72 15.11
C PRO A 85 -17.82 5.93 15.28
N ARG A 86 -18.07 6.99 14.52
CA ARG A 86 -17.30 8.25 14.55
C ARG A 86 -17.46 8.96 15.89
N ALA A 87 -16.48 9.82 16.21
CA ALA A 87 -16.38 10.60 17.46
C ALA A 87 -16.28 9.77 18.76
N ALA A 88 -16.46 8.45 18.68
CA ALA A 88 -16.18 7.50 19.75
C ALA A 88 -15.01 6.58 19.42
N THR A 89 -14.48 6.64 18.19
CA THR A 89 -13.31 5.84 17.74
C THR A 89 -12.33 6.72 16.98
N VAL A 90 -12.56 6.98 15.69
CA VAL A 90 -11.80 7.96 14.90
C VAL A 90 -12.59 9.25 14.81
N ASN A 91 -11.92 10.37 15.09
CA ASN A 91 -12.54 11.68 15.16
C ASN A 91 -12.86 12.25 13.78
N ASP A 92 -13.87 13.11 13.76
CA ASP A 92 -14.24 13.81 12.53
C ASP A 92 -13.15 14.79 12.15
N ASN A 93 -12.83 14.84 10.86
CA ASN A 93 -11.73 15.67 10.36
C ASN A 93 -10.35 15.25 10.90
N ALA A 94 -10.22 13.99 11.34
CA ALA A 94 -8.94 13.45 11.78
C ALA A 94 -7.86 13.56 10.69
N ALA A 95 -6.65 13.92 11.10
CA ALA A 95 -5.49 14.04 10.22
C ALA A 95 -4.87 12.65 9.98
N LEU A 96 -5.06 12.12 8.78
CA LEU A 96 -4.48 10.85 8.34
C LEU A 96 -3.30 11.10 7.40
N THR A 97 -2.19 10.44 7.68
CA THR A 97 -1.06 10.31 6.76
C THR A 97 -0.97 8.87 6.24
N TRP A 98 -0.54 8.73 4.99
CA TRP A 98 -0.32 7.41 4.38
C TRP A 98 0.94 7.40 3.52
N SER A 99 1.56 6.24 3.42
CA SER A 99 2.78 6.04 2.63
C SER A 99 2.88 4.61 2.10
N LEU A 100 3.85 4.39 1.21
CA LEU A 100 4.32 3.06 0.86
C LEU A 100 5.77 2.90 1.27
N GLY A 101 6.07 1.76 1.89
CA GLY A 101 7.41 1.45 2.36
C GLY A 101 7.73 -0.03 2.31
N SER A 102 9.02 -0.33 2.43
CA SER A 102 9.52 -1.70 2.55
C SER A 102 9.49 -2.25 3.98
N ALA A 103 9.09 -1.42 4.94
CA ALA A 103 8.91 -1.80 6.34
C ALA A 103 7.53 -1.38 6.86
N PRO A 104 6.98 -2.10 7.84
CA PRO A 104 5.74 -1.71 8.48
C PRO A 104 5.93 -0.43 9.31
N ALA A 105 4.85 0.34 9.47
CA ALA A 105 4.81 1.48 10.37
C ALA A 105 5.17 1.05 11.80
N SER A 106 6.10 1.79 12.40
CA SER A 106 6.56 1.61 13.79
C SER A 106 6.47 2.90 14.61
N SER A 107 5.86 3.95 14.05
CA SER A 107 5.66 5.25 14.68
C SER A 107 4.51 6.00 14.01
N ALA A 108 3.89 6.93 14.74
CA ALA A 108 2.92 7.88 14.20
C ALA A 108 3.55 8.89 13.23
N THR A 109 4.88 9.05 13.26
CA THR A 109 5.64 9.81 12.26
C THR A 109 6.28 8.85 11.25
N LEU A 110 5.66 8.70 10.09
CA LEU A 110 6.15 7.81 9.04
C LEU A 110 7.46 8.34 8.43
N ALA A 111 8.54 7.56 8.53
CA ALA A 111 9.88 7.95 8.05
C ALA A 111 10.72 6.74 7.61
N SER A 112 11.90 7.00 7.03
CA SER A 112 12.87 5.97 6.61
C SER A 112 12.23 4.91 5.70
N THR A 113 12.39 3.62 6.01
CA THR A 113 11.85 2.48 5.27
C THR A 113 10.32 2.38 5.29
N MET A 114 9.63 3.19 6.09
CA MET A 114 8.16 3.29 6.06
C MET A 114 7.64 4.13 4.88
N VAL A 115 8.51 4.95 4.27
CA VAL A 115 8.16 5.93 3.22
C VAL A 115 9.08 5.85 2.00
N ASN A 116 9.93 4.82 1.90
CA ASN A 116 10.99 4.71 0.88
C ASN A 116 10.48 4.29 -0.51
N VAL A 117 9.19 4.06 -0.69
CA VAL A 117 8.57 3.80 -2.01
C VAL A 117 7.64 4.96 -2.40
N LEU A 118 6.80 5.43 -1.48
CA LEU A 118 5.96 6.60 -1.66
C LEU A 118 6.07 7.45 -0.38
N ALA A 119 6.45 8.71 -0.56
CA ALA A 119 6.62 9.65 0.55
C ALA A 119 5.30 9.87 1.31
N SER A 120 5.41 10.18 2.61
CA SER A 120 4.22 10.43 3.44
C SER A 120 3.32 11.49 2.82
N THR A 121 2.06 11.12 2.61
CA THR A 121 1.02 11.96 2.01
C THR A 121 -0.05 12.20 3.06
N ALA A 122 -0.25 13.46 3.43
CA ALA A 122 -1.25 13.87 4.42
C ALA A 122 -2.61 14.10 3.76
N ARG A 123 -3.67 13.83 4.53
CA ARG A 123 -5.05 14.14 4.19
C ARG A 123 -5.91 14.30 5.45
N THR A 124 -6.98 15.04 5.33
CA THR A 124 -8.03 15.11 6.36
C THR A 124 -9.13 14.10 6.00
N LEU A 125 -9.56 13.29 6.97
CA LEU A 125 -10.73 12.41 6.79
C LEU A 125 -12.00 13.26 6.77
N ASP A 126 -12.93 12.97 5.87
CA ASP A 126 -14.20 13.70 5.83
C ASP A 126 -14.99 13.46 7.12
N GLY A 127 -15.57 14.51 7.71
CA GLY A 127 -16.32 14.46 8.97
C GLY A 127 -17.78 14.00 8.87
N ALA A 128 -18.26 13.54 7.71
CA ALA A 128 -19.67 13.18 7.51
C ALA A 128 -19.87 11.71 7.12
N GLY A 129 -20.35 10.90 8.07
CA GLY A 129 -20.84 9.53 7.83
C GLY A 129 -19.78 8.52 7.37
N ALA A 130 -20.24 7.33 6.98
CA ALA A 130 -19.39 6.25 6.45
C ALA A 130 -18.93 6.49 4.99
N ALA A 131 -19.13 7.70 4.45
CA ALA A 131 -18.75 8.04 3.10
C ALA A 131 -17.21 8.08 2.96
N PRO A 132 -16.66 7.56 1.86
CA PRO A 132 -15.25 7.68 1.57
C PRO A 132 -14.91 9.13 1.30
N SER A 133 -13.80 9.58 1.87
CA SER A 133 -13.35 10.94 1.64
C SER A 133 -12.94 11.20 0.20
N THR A 134 -12.71 12.47 -0.16
CA THR A 134 -12.08 12.82 -1.45
C THR A 134 -10.77 12.07 -1.65
N ALA A 135 -10.52 11.64 -2.90
CA ALA A 135 -9.36 10.82 -3.22
C ALA A 135 -8.05 11.60 -2.99
N SER A 136 -7.18 11.02 -2.16
CA SER A 136 -5.80 11.44 -2.01
C SER A 136 -4.96 10.84 -3.14
N THR A 137 -4.24 11.68 -3.86
CA THR A 137 -3.34 11.25 -4.94
C THR A 137 -1.90 11.49 -4.56
N ALA A 138 -1.01 10.59 -4.96
CA ALA A 138 0.42 10.75 -4.80
C ALA A 138 1.18 10.01 -5.90
N ASP A 139 2.33 10.55 -6.25
CA ASP A 139 3.26 9.90 -7.16
C ASP A 139 4.23 9.02 -6.37
N ILE A 140 4.55 7.86 -6.94
CA ILE A 140 5.61 7.00 -6.43
C ILE A 140 6.91 7.59 -6.98
N ALA A 141 7.52 8.46 -6.19
CA ALA A 141 8.66 9.25 -6.61
C ALA A 141 9.99 8.56 -6.27
N ALA A 142 10.83 8.46 -7.32
CA ALA A 142 12.23 8.07 -7.32
C ALA A 142 12.55 6.58 -7.11
N ALA A 143 13.61 6.17 -7.81
CA ALA A 143 13.97 4.78 -7.91
C ALA A 143 14.67 4.29 -6.64
N ALA A 144 13.96 3.49 -5.86
CA ALA A 144 14.51 2.76 -4.72
C ALA A 144 15.05 1.41 -5.20
N THR A 145 16.28 1.08 -4.82
CA THR A 145 16.77 -0.31 -4.90
C THR A 145 16.59 -0.92 -3.53
N LEU A 146 15.79 -1.96 -3.46
CA LEU A 146 15.51 -2.73 -2.26
C LEU A 146 16.22 -4.06 -2.39
N ASP A 147 17.04 -4.39 -1.40
CA ASP A 147 17.82 -5.63 -1.40
C ASP A 147 16.99 -6.74 -0.76
N GLY A 148 16.48 -7.63 -1.61
CA GLY A 148 15.70 -8.82 -1.21
C GLY A 148 16.45 -10.13 -1.36
N THR A 149 17.79 -10.09 -1.41
CA THR A 149 18.61 -11.30 -1.67
C THR A 149 18.65 -12.26 -0.47
N VAL A 150 18.53 -11.75 0.75
CA VAL A 150 18.53 -12.57 1.98
C VAL A 150 17.12 -12.77 2.54
N THR A 151 16.27 -11.75 2.42
CA THR A 151 14.87 -11.80 2.84
C THR A 151 14.07 -11.07 1.79
N PRO A 152 13.05 -11.69 1.18
CA PRO A 152 12.27 -11.05 0.14
C PRO A 152 11.71 -9.71 0.61
N VAL A 153 11.68 -8.76 -0.31
CA VAL A 153 11.20 -7.41 -0.03
C VAL A 153 9.69 -7.47 0.12
N ASP A 154 9.20 -6.89 1.21
CA ASP A 154 7.78 -6.65 1.39
C ASP A 154 7.40 -5.23 0.96
N LEU A 155 6.17 -5.04 0.51
CA LEU A 155 5.55 -3.73 0.34
C LEU A 155 4.42 -3.55 1.34
N TYR A 156 4.48 -2.47 2.10
CA TYR A 156 3.47 -2.10 3.10
C TYR A 156 2.73 -0.82 2.69
N LEU A 157 1.41 -0.82 2.88
CA LEU A 157 0.62 0.39 3.03
C LEU A 157 0.66 0.79 4.51
N ASN A 158 1.30 1.93 4.80
CA ASN A 158 1.46 2.45 6.14
C ASN A 158 0.51 3.62 6.34
N LEU A 159 -0.18 3.66 7.47
CA LEU A 159 -1.10 4.72 7.86
C LEU A 159 -0.73 5.22 9.25
N ALA A 160 -0.84 6.52 9.47
CA ALA A 160 -0.64 7.11 10.79
C ALA A 160 -1.51 8.35 10.98
N PHE A 161 -1.96 8.56 12.20
CA PHE A 161 -2.64 9.76 12.63
C PHE A 161 -1.64 10.71 13.26
N ALA A 162 -1.70 11.98 12.85
CA ALA A 162 -0.68 12.96 13.20
C ALA A 162 -0.72 13.34 14.69
N THR A 163 -1.88 13.24 15.33
CA THR A 163 -2.08 13.61 16.73
C THR A 163 -2.71 12.47 17.52
N GLY A 164 -2.34 12.35 18.81
CA GLY A 164 -2.97 11.41 19.73
C GLY A 164 -4.40 11.79 20.14
N THR A 165 -5.01 12.78 19.47
CA THR A 165 -6.41 13.21 19.66
C THR A 165 -7.27 12.93 18.44
N ASP A 166 -6.70 12.36 17.38
CA ASP A 166 -7.44 11.98 16.16
C ASP A 166 -8.17 10.63 16.34
N ILE A 167 -7.79 9.86 17.36
CA ILE A 167 -8.39 8.58 17.76
C ILE A 167 -8.70 8.68 19.26
N ASP A 168 -9.92 8.29 19.64
CA ASP A 168 -10.40 8.23 21.03
C ASP A 168 -10.71 6.79 21.47
N ALA A 169 -10.77 5.85 20.52
CA ALA A 169 -10.80 4.40 20.76
C ALA A 169 -10.47 3.63 19.48
N ASP A 170 -10.18 2.33 19.63
CA ASP A 170 -9.92 1.43 18.51
C ASP A 170 -11.03 1.51 17.44
N GLY A 171 -10.59 1.57 16.19
CA GLY A 171 -11.47 1.84 15.06
C GLY A 171 -11.11 1.01 13.83
N THR A 172 -11.84 1.24 12.75
CA THR A 172 -11.54 0.62 11.46
C THR A 172 -11.71 1.62 10.33
N ILE A 173 -10.72 1.67 9.45
CA ILE A 173 -10.74 2.46 8.22
C ILE A 173 -10.95 1.52 7.03
N ALA A 174 -11.82 1.89 6.10
CA ALA A 174 -11.88 1.27 4.78
C ALA A 174 -10.97 2.01 3.79
N VAL A 175 -10.09 1.28 3.12
CA VAL A 175 -9.26 1.81 2.02
C VAL A 175 -9.88 1.41 0.68
N THR A 176 -10.09 2.38 -0.19
CA THR A 176 -10.64 2.17 -1.54
C THR A 176 -9.81 2.92 -2.56
N GLY A 177 -9.57 2.33 -3.74
CA GLY A 177 -8.84 3.00 -4.82
C GLY A 177 -7.80 2.11 -5.47
N THR A 178 -6.77 2.72 -6.04
CA THR A 178 -5.74 2.01 -6.82
C THR A 178 -4.35 2.53 -6.55
N ILE A 179 -3.38 1.61 -6.66
CA ILE A 179 -1.95 1.93 -6.66
C ILE A 179 -1.35 1.18 -7.85
N THR A 180 -0.59 1.87 -8.68
CA THR A 180 0.20 1.26 -9.76
C THR A 180 1.66 1.46 -9.44
N VAL A 181 2.42 0.37 -9.37
CA VAL A 181 3.87 0.36 -9.18
C VAL A 181 4.52 -0.20 -10.43
N LEU A 182 5.52 0.51 -10.95
CA LEU A 182 6.44 0.06 -11.98
C LEU A 182 7.76 -0.33 -11.32
N TRP A 183 8.25 -1.53 -11.59
CA TRP A 183 9.43 -2.05 -10.92
C TRP A 183 10.16 -3.10 -11.75
N GLU A 184 11.40 -3.39 -11.39
CA GLU A 184 12.23 -4.42 -12.01
C GLU A 184 12.79 -5.38 -10.96
N ASN A 185 12.78 -6.69 -11.23
CA ASN A 185 13.59 -7.67 -10.52
C ASN A 185 14.94 -7.79 -11.25
N TRP A 186 16.02 -7.44 -10.57
CA TRP A 186 17.39 -7.51 -11.08
C TRP A 186 18.09 -8.83 -10.76
N GLY A 187 17.38 -9.76 -10.13
CA GLY A 187 17.88 -11.07 -9.72
C GLY A 187 18.66 -11.04 -8.41
N ASP A 188 19.20 -12.19 -8.08
CA ASP A 188 20.13 -12.38 -6.97
C ASP A 188 21.58 -12.33 -7.48
N ASN A 189 22.49 -11.91 -6.61
CA ASN A 189 23.93 -11.94 -6.86
C ASN A 189 24.57 -13.29 -6.49
N VAL A 190 23.79 -14.28 -6.01
CA VAL A 190 24.26 -15.58 -5.52
C VAL A 190 24.07 -16.68 -6.56
#